data_AF-A0ABD1S8N4-F1
#
_entry.id   AF-A0ABD1S8N4-F1
#
_cell.length_a   1.000
_cell.length_b   1.000
_cell.length_c   1.000
_cell.angle_alpha   90.00
_cell.angle_beta   90.00
_cell.angle_gamma   90.00
#
_symmetry.space_group_name_H-M   'P 1'
#
loop_
_entity.id
_entity.type
_entity.pdbx_description
1 polymer ?
#
loop_
_entity_poly.entity_id
_entity_poly.type
_entity_poly.pdbx_seq_one_letter_code
_entity_poly.pdbx_strand_id
1 'polypeptide(L)'
;MMHGTKYYVTRGQNDAGFNDEAYEADRLRLDAEARKSMAERSSKEVQIEDDPNPNAWKWVIRKRVWDLMEAQNIAEFPRPVHHRIPNFIGSPLAAKKLSELEVFNKAKCVKVNPDTPQKQVRFLTLNGQFVGTVTYFKELVSLRFCTYICLDG
;
A
#
# COMPACT_ATOMS: atom_id res chain seq x y z
N MET A 1 -28.60 -43.06 4.69
CA MET A 1 -27.34 -43.41 4.02
C MET A 1 -27.39 -42.87 2.61
N MET A 2 -26.65 -41.79 2.35
CA MET A 2 -26.66 -41.08 1.08
C MET A 2 -25.85 -41.83 0.03
N HIS A 3 -26.40 -41.94 -1.18
CA HIS A 3 -25.75 -42.50 -2.35
C HIS A 3 -24.72 -41.49 -2.87
N GLY A 4 -23.43 -41.77 -2.65
CA GLY A 4 -22.34 -40.98 -3.22
C GLY A 4 -21.99 -41.47 -4.63
N THR A 5 -22.31 -40.67 -5.64
CA THR A 5 -21.93 -40.92 -7.03
C THR A 5 -20.40 -40.86 -7.17
N LYS A 6 -19.78 -41.98 -7.52
CA LYS A 6 -18.34 -42.05 -7.84
C LYS A 6 -18.14 -41.65 -9.29
N TYR A 7 -17.46 -40.52 -9.52
CA TYR A 7 -16.95 -40.16 -10.84
C TYR A 7 -15.57 -40.79 -11.02
N TYR A 8 -15.44 -41.70 -11.99
CA TYR A 8 -14.15 -42.19 -12.44
C TYR A 8 -13.67 -41.30 -13.59
N VAL A 9 -12.49 -40.69 -13.42
CA VAL A 9 -11.77 -40.02 -14.51
C VAL A 9 -10.79 -41.03 -15.10
N THR A 10 -11.08 -41.53 -16.30
CA THR A 10 -10.12 -42.30 -17.08
C THR A 10 -9.05 -41.36 -17.62
N ARG A 11 -7.79 -41.56 -17.19
CA ARG A 11 -6.64 -40.89 -17.81
C ARG A 11 -6.51 -41.44 -19.24
N GLY A 12 -7.01 -40.70 -20.21
CA GLY A 12 -6.68 -40.90 -21.62
C GLY A 12 -5.18 -40.70 -21.79
N GLN A 13 -4.50 -41.75 -22.29
CA GLN A 13 -3.12 -41.69 -22.73
C GLN A 13 -3.05 -40.76 -23.95
N ASN A 14 -2.37 -39.63 -23.82
CA ASN A 14 -1.85 -38.87 -24.94
C ASN A 14 -0.33 -38.78 -24.74
N ASP A 15 0.40 -39.76 -25.27
CA ASP A 15 1.87 -39.79 -25.35
C ASP A 15 2.36 -38.86 -26.49
N ALA A 16 2.01 -37.58 -26.41
CA ALA A 16 2.78 -36.55 -27.08
C ALA A 16 3.85 -36.10 -26.08
N GLY A 17 5.09 -36.53 -26.29
CA GLY A 17 6.22 -36.15 -25.44
C GLY A 17 6.21 -34.64 -25.22
N PHE A 18 6.32 -34.22 -23.96
CA PHE A 18 6.34 -32.82 -23.55
C PHE A 18 7.45 -32.09 -24.32
N ASN A 19 7.06 -31.28 -25.30
CA ASN A 19 7.99 -30.46 -26.06
C ASN A 19 8.27 -29.20 -25.24
N ASP A 20 9.36 -29.28 -24.47
CA ASP A 20 9.83 -28.22 -23.57
C ASP A 20 10.05 -26.89 -24.30
N GLU A 21 10.60 -26.94 -25.52
CA GLU A 21 10.86 -25.77 -26.35
C GLU A 21 9.57 -25.09 -26.82
N ALA A 22 8.56 -25.88 -27.22
CA ALA A 22 7.26 -25.34 -27.59
C ALA A 22 6.51 -24.75 -26.38
N TYR A 23 6.62 -25.38 -25.20
CA TYR A 23 6.03 -24.87 -23.97
C TYR A 23 6.68 -23.55 -23.52
N GLU A 24 8.00 -23.48 -23.50
CA GLU A 24 8.72 -22.26 -23.14
C GLU A 24 8.44 -21.12 -24.13
N ALA A 25 8.36 -21.41 -25.43
CA ALA A 25 8.00 -20.42 -26.45
C ALA A 25 6.58 -19.85 -26.23
N ASP A 26 5.60 -20.70 -25.92
CA ASP A 26 4.23 -20.27 -25.70
C ASP A 26 4.10 -19.51 -24.36
N ARG A 27 4.85 -19.90 -23.32
CA ARG A 27 4.96 -19.16 -22.05
C ARG A 27 5.53 -17.75 -22.27
N LEU A 28 6.62 -17.64 -23.02
CA LEU A 28 7.25 -16.37 -23.37
C LEU A 28 6.31 -15.44 -24.15
N ARG A 29 5.52 -16.01 -25.07
CA ARG A 29 4.50 -15.27 -25.83
C ARG A 29 3.39 -14.76 -24.91
N LEU A 30 2.83 -15.62 -24.07
CA LEU A 30 1.79 -15.26 -23.11
C LEU A 30 2.28 -14.20 -22.11
N ASP A 31 3.52 -14.31 -21.63
CA ASP A 31 4.15 -13.30 -20.77
C ASP A 31 4.31 -11.96 -21.50
N ALA A 32 4.69 -11.97 -22.78
CA ALA A 32 4.80 -10.76 -23.59
C ALA A 32 3.44 -10.11 -23.85
N GLU A 33 2.42 -10.91 -24.16
CA GLU A 33 1.03 -10.45 -24.33
C GLU A 33 0.47 -9.88 -23.02
N ALA A 34 0.73 -10.53 -21.88
CA ALA A 34 0.36 -10.04 -20.56
C ALA A 34 1.06 -8.72 -20.23
N ARG A 35 2.37 -8.59 -20.52
CA ARG A 35 3.11 -7.33 -20.36
C ARG A 35 2.55 -6.22 -21.26
N LYS A 36 2.22 -6.52 -22.50
CA LYS A 36 1.63 -5.57 -23.44
C LYS A 36 0.24 -5.11 -22.97
N SER A 37 -0.60 -6.04 -22.54
CA SER A 37 -1.92 -5.77 -21.95
C SER A 37 -1.82 -4.90 -20.69
N MET A 38 -0.87 -5.18 -19.79
CA MET A 38 -0.62 -4.35 -18.61
C MET A 38 -0.13 -2.94 -18.97
N ALA A 39 0.76 -2.81 -19.95
CA ALA A 39 1.25 -1.52 -20.42
C ALA A 39 0.14 -0.69 -21.09
N GLU A 40 -0.72 -1.32 -21.90
CA GLU A 40 -1.87 -0.66 -22.53
C GLU A 40 -2.92 -0.22 -21.49
N ARG A 41 -3.19 -1.05 -20.48
CA ARG A 41 -4.09 -0.70 -19.37
C ARG A 41 -3.54 0.48 -18.56
N SER A 42 -2.25 0.45 -18.22
CA SER A 42 -1.58 1.54 -17.52
C SER A 42 -1.60 2.83 -18.34
N SER A 43 -1.36 2.74 -19.65
CA SER A 43 -1.43 3.92 -20.53
C SER A 43 -2.84 4.50 -20.65
N LYS A 44 -3.88 3.66 -20.60
CA LYS A 44 -5.29 4.10 -20.57
C LYS A 44 -5.69 4.71 -19.22
N GLU A 45 -5.20 4.18 -18.10
CA GLU A 45 -5.42 4.76 -16.76
C GLU A 45 -4.76 6.14 -16.64
N VAL A 46 -3.63 6.36 -17.31
CA VAL A 46 -2.93 7.66 -17.33
C VAL A 46 -3.66 8.71 -18.20
N GLN A 47 -4.52 8.30 -19.15
CA GLN A 47 -5.21 9.16 -20.11
C GLN A 47 -6.64 9.58 -19.68
N ILE A 48 -7.07 9.26 -18.46
CA ILE A 48 -8.35 9.77 -17.92
C ILE A 48 -8.14 11.24 -17.53
N GLU A 49 -8.34 12.14 -18.49
CA GLU A 49 -8.20 13.59 -18.29
C GLU A 49 -9.40 14.21 -17.53
N ASP A 50 -10.57 13.58 -17.58
CA ASP A 50 -11.78 13.97 -16.84
C ASP A 50 -12.28 12.80 -15.98
N ASP A 51 -11.62 12.58 -14.84
CA ASP A 51 -12.13 11.70 -13.80
C ASP A 51 -13.32 12.39 -13.10
N PRO A 52 -14.57 11.85 -13.20
CA PRO A 52 -15.73 12.44 -12.53
C PRO A 52 -15.64 12.35 -10.99
N ASN A 53 -14.59 11.74 -10.44
CA ASN A 53 -14.32 11.73 -9.02
C ASN A 53 -13.94 13.14 -8.52
N PRO A 54 -14.76 13.77 -7.65
CA PRO A 54 -14.45 15.08 -7.06
C PRO A 54 -13.17 15.07 -6.20
N ASN A 55 -12.56 13.92 -5.95
CA ASN A 55 -11.32 13.75 -5.19
C ASN A 55 -10.08 13.52 -6.05
N ALA A 56 -10.18 13.43 -7.38
CA ALA A 56 -9.04 13.17 -8.28
C ALA A 56 -7.87 14.16 -8.04
N TRP A 57 -8.17 15.42 -7.72
CA TRP A 57 -7.15 16.43 -7.39
C TRP A 57 -6.31 16.09 -6.15
N LYS A 58 -6.87 15.36 -5.17
CA LYS A 58 -6.12 14.90 -3.99
C LYS A 58 -5.05 13.90 -4.39
N TRP A 59 -5.39 13.03 -5.35
CA TRP A 59 -4.45 12.06 -5.89
C TRP A 59 -3.29 12.75 -6.62
N VAL A 60 -3.58 13.77 -7.44
CA VAL A 60 -2.55 14.56 -8.15
C VAL A 60 -1.53 15.14 -7.16
N ILE A 61 -2.00 15.72 -6.05
CA ILE A 61 -1.11 16.27 -5.00
C ILE A 61 -0.30 15.16 -4.33
N ARG A 62 -0.93 14.05 -3.93
CA ARG A 62 -0.22 12.91 -3.30
C ARG A 62 0.86 12.36 -4.21
N LYS A 63 0.53 12.10 -5.48
CA LYS A 63 1.48 11.60 -6.47
C LYS A 63 2.65 12.56 -6.63
N ARG A 64 2.39 13.86 -6.78
CA ARG A 64 3.47 14.86 -6.88
C ARG A 64 4.41 14.83 -5.69
N VAL A 65 3.88 14.71 -4.46
CA VAL A 65 4.69 14.63 -3.25
C VAL A 65 5.46 13.32 -3.19
N TRP A 66 4.82 12.19 -3.47
CA TRP A 66 5.45 10.86 -3.52
C TRP A 66 6.59 10.80 -4.53
N ASP A 67 6.36 11.29 -5.75
CA ASP A 67 7.37 11.34 -6.81
C ASP A 67 8.56 12.21 -6.38
N LEU A 68 8.31 13.36 -5.75
CA LEU A 68 9.35 14.21 -5.19
C LEU A 68 10.14 13.49 -4.09
N MET A 69 9.46 12.74 -3.22
CA MET A 69 10.11 12.00 -2.14
C MET A 69 11.07 10.93 -2.65
N GLU A 70 10.69 10.19 -3.69
CA GLU A 70 11.54 9.19 -4.35
C GLU A 70 12.69 9.87 -5.12
N ALA A 71 12.38 10.90 -5.92
CA ALA A 71 13.36 11.60 -6.74
C ALA A 71 14.46 12.29 -5.92
N GLN A 72 14.09 12.86 -4.76
CA GLN A 72 15.03 13.49 -3.84
C GLN A 72 15.66 12.52 -2.83
N ASN A 73 15.32 11.22 -2.92
CA ASN A 73 15.80 10.19 -2.02
C ASN A 73 15.52 10.46 -0.52
N ILE A 74 14.46 11.22 -0.22
CA ILE A 74 14.05 11.56 1.16
C ILE A 74 13.10 10.52 1.76
N ALA A 75 12.58 9.60 0.96
CA ALA A 75 11.78 8.48 1.44
C ALA A 75 12.63 7.44 2.18
N GLU A 76 12.16 6.96 3.33
CA GLU A 76 12.78 5.84 4.02
C GLU A 76 11.99 4.54 3.80
N PHE A 77 12.64 3.39 4.03
CA PHE A 77 11.98 2.09 3.94
C PHE A 77 10.72 2.05 4.83
N PRO A 78 9.61 1.44 4.35
CA PRO A 78 9.46 0.69 3.09
C PRO A 78 9.37 1.55 1.83
N ARG A 79 9.87 1.02 0.70
CA ARG A 79 9.71 1.61 -0.64
C ARG A 79 9.05 0.60 -1.59
N PRO A 80 8.37 1.04 -2.66
CA PRO A 80 8.11 2.44 -3.05
C PRO A 80 7.08 3.13 -2.13
N VAL A 81 7.06 4.47 -2.12
CA VAL A 81 6.14 5.27 -1.28
C VAL A 81 4.69 5.32 -1.76
N HIS A 82 4.44 5.03 -3.04
CA HIS A 82 3.09 5.11 -3.63
C HIS A 82 2.13 4.14 -2.94
N HIS A 83 0.87 4.56 -2.81
CA HIS A 83 -0.22 3.76 -2.22
C HIS A 83 -0.03 3.37 -0.75
N ARG A 84 0.84 4.09 -0.01
CA ARG A 84 1.04 3.91 1.43
C ARG A 84 1.36 5.24 2.11
N ILE A 85 1.35 5.23 3.45
CA ILE A 85 1.87 6.36 4.24
C ILE A 85 3.41 6.32 4.15
N PRO A 86 4.04 7.31 3.51
CA PRO A 86 5.48 7.28 3.27
C PRO A 86 6.25 7.50 4.57
N ASN A 87 7.31 6.71 4.78
CA ASN A 87 8.32 7.05 5.76
C ASN A 87 9.34 8.02 5.13
N PHE A 88 9.99 8.85 5.93
CA PHE A 88 10.89 9.90 5.43
C PHE A 88 12.05 10.18 6.38
N ILE A 89 13.15 10.64 5.79
CA ILE A 89 14.33 11.09 6.51
C ILE A 89 13.94 12.24 7.44
N GLY A 90 14.21 12.09 8.73
CA GLY A 90 13.86 13.07 9.74
C GLY A 90 12.52 12.84 10.43
N SER A 91 11.83 11.72 10.15
CA SER A 91 10.65 11.33 10.94
C SER A 91 10.89 11.28 12.46
N PRO A 92 12.07 10.88 12.99
CA PRO A 92 12.33 10.95 14.43
C PRO A 92 12.48 12.39 14.95
N LEU A 93 13.08 13.28 14.15
CA LEU A 93 13.23 14.69 14.49
C LEU A 93 11.87 15.40 14.50
N ALA A 94 11.00 15.09 13.54
CA ALA A 94 9.62 15.58 13.51
C ALA A 94 8.86 15.11 14.76
N ALA A 95 9.03 13.86 15.17
CA ALA A 95 8.44 13.33 16.41
C ALA A 95 8.95 14.06 17.66
N LYS A 96 10.25 14.40 17.71
CA LYS A 96 10.81 15.19 18.81
C LYS A 96 10.18 16.59 18.88
N LYS A 97 10.10 17.30 17.74
CA LYS A 97 9.44 18.62 17.67
C LYS A 97 7.96 18.55 18.09
N LEU A 98 7.25 17.48 17.70
CA LEU A 98 5.88 17.23 18.15
C LEU A 98 5.79 17.15 19.68
N SER A 99 6.73 16.44 20.33
CA SER A 99 6.75 16.31 21.79
C SER A 99 7.06 17.62 22.53
N GLU A 100 7.69 18.59 21.85
CA GLU A 100 8.00 19.90 22.41
C GLU A 100 6.78 20.85 22.37
N LEU A 101 5.72 20.52 21.63
CA LEU A 101 4.53 21.36 21.54
C LEU A 101 3.76 21.38 22.86
N GLU A 102 3.37 22.58 23.30
CA GLU A 102 2.57 22.75 24.51
C GLU A 102 1.23 21.99 24.44
N VAL A 103 0.58 21.99 23.26
CA VAL A 103 -0.67 21.24 23.03
C VAL A 103 -0.49 19.74 23.21
N PHE A 104 0.68 19.19 22.88
CA PHE A 104 0.98 17.77 23.08
C PHE A 104 1.20 17.48 24.57
N ASN A 105 1.96 18.33 25.26
CA ASN A 105 2.25 18.18 26.68
C ASN A 105 1.02 18.35 27.59
N LYS A 106 0.06 19.21 27.20
CA LYS A 106 -1.18 19.46 27.93
C LYS A 106 -2.33 18.50 27.56
N ALA A 107 -2.17 17.69 26.51
CA ALA A 107 -3.22 16.78 26.08
C ALA A 107 -3.45 15.70 27.14
N LYS A 108 -4.72 15.35 27.39
CA LYS A 108 -5.08 14.22 28.27
C LYS A 108 -5.15 12.89 27.52
N CYS A 109 -5.34 12.96 26.20
CA CYS A 109 -5.43 11.81 25.32
C CYS A 109 -4.73 12.13 23.99
N VAL A 110 -3.90 11.21 23.51
CA VAL A 110 -3.25 11.30 22.21
C VAL A 110 -3.52 10.02 21.42
N LYS A 111 -3.81 10.19 20.13
CA LYS A 111 -3.97 9.09 19.17
C LYS A 111 -2.75 9.03 18.27
N VAL A 112 -2.10 7.87 18.23
CA VAL A 112 -0.93 7.63 17.38
C VAL A 112 -1.19 6.41 16.51
N ASN A 113 -0.88 6.51 15.22
CA ASN A 113 -1.02 5.38 14.31
C ASN A 113 0.06 4.32 14.52
N PRO A 114 -0.20 3.05 14.17
CA PRO A 114 0.81 1.99 14.20
C PRO A 114 1.83 2.06 13.04
N ASP A 115 1.74 3.04 12.13
CA ASP A 115 2.61 3.16 10.96
C ASP A 115 4.09 3.48 11.31
N THR A 116 5.01 3.04 10.46
CA THR A 116 6.47 3.26 10.59
C THR A 116 6.87 4.73 10.85
N PRO A 117 6.40 5.73 10.09
CA PRO A 117 6.78 7.13 10.34
C PRO A 117 6.37 7.66 11.71
N GLN A 118 5.35 7.06 12.35
CA GLN A 118 4.87 7.47 13.68
C GLN A 118 5.45 6.60 14.81
N LYS A 119 6.39 5.69 14.51
CA LYS A 119 7.04 4.84 15.51
C LYS A 119 7.68 5.66 16.63
N GLN A 120 8.38 6.75 16.30
CA GLN A 120 9.01 7.58 17.32
C GLN A 120 7.99 8.38 18.12
N VAL A 121 6.92 8.90 17.50
CA VAL A 121 5.83 9.58 18.22
C VAL A 121 5.24 8.64 19.28
N ARG A 122 4.98 7.39 18.90
CA ARG A 122 4.49 6.35 19.80
C ARG A 122 5.45 6.07 20.94
N PHE A 123 6.75 5.95 20.64
CA PHE A 123 7.77 5.76 21.67
C PHE A 123 7.77 6.92 22.68
N LEU A 124 7.81 8.17 22.22
CA LEU A 124 7.83 9.35 23.10
C LEU A 124 6.56 9.44 23.95
N THR A 125 5.40 9.12 23.36
CA THR A 125 4.11 9.11 24.07
C THR A 125 4.08 8.04 25.18
N LEU A 126 4.70 6.87 24.98
CA LEU A 126 4.68 5.77 25.94
C LEU A 126 5.82 5.81 26.96
N ASN A 127 6.97 6.40 26.62
CA ASN A 127 8.20 6.38 27.43
C ASN A 127 8.22 7.49 28.51
N GLY A 128 7.06 7.99 28.92
CA GLY A 128 6.91 8.90 30.07
C GLY A 128 7.04 10.41 29.77
N GLN A 129 7.22 10.83 28.51
CA GLN A 129 7.12 12.26 28.16
C GLN A 129 5.69 12.75 28.07
N PHE A 130 4.73 11.83 27.92
CA PHE A 130 3.31 12.14 27.92
C PHE A 130 2.63 11.47 29.12
N VAL A 131 1.89 12.26 29.91
CA VAL A 131 1.10 11.77 31.05
C VAL A 131 -0.39 11.85 30.67
N GLY A 132 -0.91 10.77 30.09
CA GLY A 132 -2.30 10.70 29.65
C GLY A 132 -2.65 9.36 29.00
N THR A 133 -3.85 9.26 28.44
CA THR A 133 -4.33 8.05 27.77
C THR A 133 -3.81 7.96 26.34
N VAL A 134 -3.24 6.82 25.95
CA VAL A 134 -2.85 6.54 24.56
C VAL A 134 -3.87 5.61 23.94
N THR A 135 -4.48 6.03 22.83
CA THR A 135 -5.48 5.22 22.12
C THR A 135 -4.96 4.73 20.77
N TYR A 136 -5.25 3.46 20.48
CA TYR A 136 -5.01 2.83 19.17
C TYR A 136 -6.36 2.42 18.59
N PHE A 137 -6.66 2.83 17.36
CA PHE A 137 -7.77 2.23 16.62
C PHE A 137 -7.26 0.93 16.00
N LYS A 138 -7.68 -0.21 16.55
CA LYS A 138 -7.29 -1.53 16.03
C LYS A 138 -8.22 -2.06 14.94
N GLU A 139 -9.45 -1.57 14.82
CA GLU A 139 -10.38 -2.04 13.79
C GLU A 139 -11.45 -0.98 13.45
N LEU A 140 -11.94 -1.03 12.21
CA LEU A 140 -13.01 -0.23 11.56
C LEU A 140 -12.75 1.22 11.08
N VAL A 141 -12.00 2.10 11.75
CA VAL A 141 -11.78 3.47 11.20
C VAL A 141 -10.48 3.58 10.39
N SER A 142 -9.52 2.70 10.64
CA SER A 142 -8.24 2.66 9.90
C SER A 142 -8.47 2.37 8.42
N LEU A 143 -9.39 1.47 8.07
CA LEU A 143 -9.68 1.16 6.67
C LEU A 143 -10.24 2.36 5.91
N ARG A 144 -11.10 3.20 6.50
CA ARG A 144 -11.61 4.42 5.83
C ARG A 144 -10.60 5.57 5.81
N PHE A 145 -9.81 5.79 6.87
CA PHE A 145 -8.80 6.85 6.83
C PHE A 145 -7.58 6.48 5.98
N CYS A 146 -7.19 5.20 5.94
CA CYS A 146 -6.10 4.70 5.12
C CYS A 146 -6.51 4.59 3.64
N THR A 147 -7.76 4.23 3.32
CA THR A 147 -8.26 4.36 1.93
C THR A 147 -8.29 5.82 1.47
N TYR A 148 -8.77 6.75 2.29
CA TYR A 148 -8.81 8.17 1.91
C TYR A 148 -7.42 8.80 1.69
N ILE A 149 -6.39 8.32 2.39
CA ILE A 149 -5.01 8.82 2.25
C ILE A 149 -4.21 8.03 1.19
N CYS A 150 -4.47 6.73 1.00
CA CYS A 150 -3.64 5.85 0.17
C CYS A 150 -4.30 5.27 -1.09
N LEU A 151 -5.64 5.19 -1.18
CA LEU A 151 -6.32 4.39 -2.20
C LEU A 151 -7.48 5.08 -2.94
N ASP A 152 -8.07 6.17 -2.42
CA ASP A 152 -9.16 6.85 -3.13
C ASP A 152 -8.58 7.85 -4.16
N GLY A 153 -8.29 7.31 -5.34
CA GLY A 153 -8.27 8.02 -6.62
C GLY A 153 -9.69 8.36 -7.02
#